data_AF-A0A4V0ICF9-F1
#
_entry.id   AF-A0A4V0ICF9-F1
#
_cell.length_a   1.000
_cell.length_b   1.000
_cell.length_c   1.000
_cell.angle_alpha   90.00
_cell.angle_beta   90.00
_cell.angle_gamma   90.00
#
_symmetry.space_group_name_H-M   'P 1'
#
loop_
_entity.id
_entity.type
_entity.pdbx_description
1 polymer ?
#
loop_
_entity_poly.entity_id
_entity_poly.type
_entity_poly.pdbx_seq_one_letter_code
_entity_poly.pdbx_strand_id
1 'polypeptide(L)'
;MRAVRDWDKSNTLWAAAYSCQDAAEQAVDDTLRLVRAVLGPIPDWTLCRMAEDIFGNPFRVVAIDPQWLTSDVLALARGIYDERAFDRMPILADALQDAGCDSADVLDHCRGPGPHVRGCWVVDLVLGKG
;
A
#
# COMPACT_ATOMS: atom_id res chain seq x y z
N MET A 1 6.01 -8.91 24.78
CA MET A 1 6.54 -9.58 23.57
C MET A 1 7.37 -10.80 23.99
N ARG A 2 6.77 -12.00 24.07
CA ARG A 2 7.49 -13.23 24.46
C ARG A 2 6.82 -14.54 23.98
N ALA A 3 6.11 -14.52 22.86
CA ALA A 3 5.25 -15.65 22.45
C ALA A 3 5.60 -16.30 21.10
N VAL A 4 6.67 -15.88 20.41
CA VAL A 4 6.96 -16.37 19.04
C VAL A 4 8.16 -17.33 18.97
N ARG A 5 8.84 -17.64 20.08
CA ARG A 5 10.10 -18.42 20.04
C ARG A 5 9.99 -19.91 20.41
N ASP A 6 8.88 -20.37 20.95
CA ASP A 6 8.76 -21.74 21.50
C ASP A 6 7.65 -22.58 20.82
N TRP A 7 7.50 -22.44 19.50
CA TRP A 7 6.59 -23.32 18.74
C TRP A 7 7.24 -24.69 18.50
N ASP A 8 6.57 -25.76 18.94
CA ASP A 8 7.04 -27.14 18.78
C ASP A 8 6.99 -27.57 17.31
N LYS A 9 8.18 -27.70 16.71
CA LYS A 9 8.37 -28.07 15.29
C LYS A 9 7.97 -29.51 14.97
N SER A 10 7.69 -30.33 15.98
CA SER A 10 7.29 -31.74 15.81
C SER A 10 5.78 -31.94 15.69
N ASN A 11 4.97 -30.90 15.88
CA ASN A 11 3.52 -30.96 15.76
C ASN A 11 3.04 -30.86 14.29
N THR A 12 2.04 -31.64 13.90
CA THR A 12 1.44 -31.60 12.56
C THR A 12 0.81 -30.26 12.21
N LEU A 13 0.37 -29.49 13.21
CA LEU A 13 -0.10 -28.11 13.03
C LEU A 13 1.05 -27.15 12.64
N TRP A 14 2.27 -27.39 13.13
CA TRP A 14 3.46 -26.65 12.69
C TRP A 14 3.77 -26.97 11.23
N ALA A 15 3.78 -28.26 10.87
CA ALA A 15 4.05 -28.69 9.50
C ALA A 15 3.02 -28.16 8.49
N ALA A 16 1.73 -28.15 8.85
CA ALA A 16 0.68 -27.60 7.99
C ALA A 16 0.78 -26.07 7.84
N ALA A 17 0.99 -25.33 8.93
CA ALA A 17 1.17 -23.88 8.89
C ALA A 17 2.46 -23.49 8.14
N TYR A 18 3.55 -24.20 8.39
CA TYR A 18 4.83 -24.02 7.69
C TYR A 18 4.70 -24.39 6.21
N SER A 19 3.98 -25.45 5.84
CA SER A 19 3.75 -25.80 4.44
C SER A 19 2.86 -24.78 3.69
N CYS A 20 1.89 -24.17 4.38
CA CYS A 20 1.11 -23.07 3.81
C CYS A 20 1.96 -21.82 3.63
N GLN A 21 2.89 -21.56 4.56
CA GLN A 21 3.83 -20.46 4.49
C GLN A 21 4.87 -20.67 3.38
N ASP A 22 5.47 -21.85 3.28
CA ASP A 22 6.39 -22.26 2.20
C ASP A 22 5.69 -22.23 0.83
N ALA A 23 4.42 -22.65 0.73
CA ALA A 23 3.68 -22.58 -0.53
C ALA A 23 3.42 -21.13 -0.98
N ALA A 24 3.17 -20.22 -0.02
CA ALA A 24 3.03 -18.79 -0.31
C ALA A 24 4.38 -18.17 -0.70
N GLU A 25 5.46 -18.50 0.02
CA GLU A 25 6.83 -18.06 -0.31
C GLU A 25 7.25 -18.56 -1.70
N GLN A 26 6.99 -19.84 -2.02
CA GLN A 26 7.30 -20.42 -3.33
C GLN A 26 6.51 -19.75 -4.47
N ALA A 27 5.22 -19.45 -4.25
CA ALA A 27 4.40 -18.76 -5.26
C ALA A 27 4.89 -17.32 -5.50
N VAL A 28 5.34 -16.63 -4.45
CA VAL A 28 5.97 -15.31 -4.56
C VAL A 28 7.28 -15.42 -5.33
N ASP A 29 8.14 -16.38 -4.99
CA ASP A 29 9.43 -16.59 -5.66
C ASP A 29 9.26 -16.94 -7.14
N ASP A 30 8.30 -17.81 -7.48
CA ASP A 30 7.99 -18.19 -8.86
C ASP A 30 7.46 -17.00 -9.66
N THR A 31 6.60 -16.18 -9.04
CA THR A 31 6.10 -14.94 -9.65
C THR A 31 7.23 -13.94 -9.88
N LEU A 32 8.09 -13.72 -8.87
CA LEU A 32 9.25 -12.83 -8.97
C LEU A 32 10.25 -13.31 -10.03
N ARG A 33 10.39 -14.63 -10.21
CA ARG A 33 11.23 -15.22 -11.25
C ARG A 33 10.73 -14.86 -12.65
N LEU A 34 9.43 -14.97 -12.88
CA LEU A 34 8.79 -14.59 -14.16
C LEU A 34 8.89 -13.08 -14.40
N VAL A 35 8.64 -12.28 -13.37
CA VAL A 35 8.74 -10.81 -13.45
C VAL A 35 10.16 -10.35 -13.79
N ARG A 36 11.19 -10.91 -13.11
CA ARG A 36 12.60 -10.62 -13.43
C ARG A 36 13.01 -11.05 -14.84
N ALA A 37 12.47 -12.16 -15.34
CA ALA A 37 12.76 -12.64 -16.68
C ALA A 37 12.22 -11.71 -17.78
N VAL A 38 11.08 -11.03 -17.51
CA VAL A 38 10.40 -10.15 -18.47
C VAL A 38 10.87 -8.69 -18.35
N LEU A 39 11.02 -8.19 -17.11
CA LEU A 39 11.31 -6.78 -16.84
C LEU A 39 12.78 -6.50 -16.52
N GLY A 40 13.62 -7.54 -16.41
CA GLY A 40 15.01 -7.43 -15.99
C GLY A 40 15.16 -7.27 -14.47
N PRO A 41 16.37 -6.93 -13.98
CA PRO A 41 16.61 -6.74 -12.55
C PRO A 41 15.85 -5.51 -12.04
N ILE A 42 14.77 -5.75 -11.31
CA ILE A 42 14.11 -4.72 -10.51
C ILE A 42 14.98 -4.46 -9.27
N PRO A 43 15.30 -3.19 -8.94
CA PRO A 43 15.98 -2.87 -7.69
C PRO A 43 15.18 -3.40 -6.50
N ASP A 44 15.84 -4.05 -5.54
CA ASP A 44 15.14 -4.68 -4.41
C ASP A 44 14.26 -3.71 -3.62
N TRP A 45 14.57 -2.41 -3.63
CA TRP A 45 13.77 -1.37 -2.97
C TRP A 45 12.45 -1.04 -3.68
N THR A 46 12.27 -1.38 -4.95
CA THR A 46 11.04 -1.06 -5.69
C THR A 46 9.82 -1.76 -5.09
N LEU A 47 9.97 -3.02 -4.70
CA LEU A 47 8.92 -3.77 -4.02
C LEU A 47 8.60 -3.16 -2.66
N CYS A 48 9.62 -2.72 -1.90
CA CYS A 48 9.42 -2.03 -0.63
C CYS A 48 8.61 -0.74 -0.80
N ARG A 49 8.93 0.09 -1.80
CA ARG A 49 8.16 1.33 -2.02
C ARG A 49 6.74 1.08 -2.51
N MET A 50 6.50 0.04 -3.31
CA MET A 50 5.14 -0.35 -3.67
C MET A 50 4.35 -0.84 -2.46
N ALA A 51 4.99 -1.57 -1.54
CA ALA A 51 4.36 -1.98 -0.29
C ALA A 51 4.04 -0.77 0.59
N GLU A 52 4.94 0.22 0.68
CA GLU A 52 4.70 1.49 1.37
C GLU A 52 3.53 2.27 0.76
N ASP A 53 3.38 2.25 -0.58
CA ASP A 53 2.25 2.89 -1.25
C ASP A 53 0.92 2.19 -0.97
N ILE A 54 0.90 0.86 -0.92
CA ILE A 54 -0.35 0.10 -0.72
C ILE A 54 -0.79 0.09 0.74
N PHE A 55 0.16 -0.07 1.67
CA PHE A 55 -0.16 -0.27 3.09
C PHE A 55 0.02 0.99 3.94
N GLY A 56 0.74 2.00 3.42
CA GLY A 56 1.18 3.13 4.23
C GLY A 56 2.01 2.66 5.42
N ASN A 57 1.90 3.40 6.53
CA ASN A 57 2.49 3.00 7.80
C ASN A 57 1.44 2.26 8.67
N PRO A 58 1.53 0.93 8.84
CA PRO A 58 0.54 0.16 9.62
C PRO A 58 0.54 0.50 11.12
N PHE A 59 1.57 1.19 11.61
CA PHE A 59 1.67 1.66 13.00
C PHE A 59 1.18 3.09 13.20
N ARG A 60 0.81 3.78 12.10
CA ARG A 60 0.23 5.13 12.11
C ARG A 60 -1.02 5.14 11.24
N VAL A 61 -2.09 4.58 11.80
CA VAL A 61 -3.40 4.59 11.14
C VAL A 61 -3.93 6.02 11.09
N VAL A 62 -4.13 6.54 9.88
CA VAL A 62 -4.78 7.84 9.67
C VAL A 62 -6.29 7.64 9.66
N ALA A 63 -7.00 8.27 10.59
CA ALA A 63 -8.46 8.32 10.56
C ALA A 63 -8.89 9.33 9.49
N ILE A 64 -9.81 8.93 8.61
CA ILE A 64 -10.42 9.84 7.65
C ILE A 64 -11.33 10.83 8.39
N ASP A 65 -11.18 12.12 8.11
CA ASP A 65 -12.12 13.14 8.54
C ASP A 65 -13.17 13.36 7.44
N PRO A 66 -14.48 13.27 7.73
CA PRO A 66 -15.54 13.56 6.76
C PRO A 66 -15.41 14.93 6.08
N GLN A 67 -14.78 15.92 6.72
CA GLN A 67 -14.57 17.24 6.13
C GLN A 67 -13.66 17.20 4.89
N TRP A 68 -12.76 16.21 4.81
CA TRP A 68 -11.85 16.03 3.66
C TRP A 68 -12.59 15.51 2.41
N LEU A 69 -13.74 14.88 2.58
CA LEU A 69 -14.47 14.17 1.52
C LEU A 69 -15.39 15.10 0.71
N THR A 70 -14.85 16.22 0.27
CA THR A 70 -15.57 17.16 -0.61
C THR A 70 -15.83 16.53 -1.98
N SER A 71 -16.77 17.10 -2.74
CA SER A 71 -17.08 16.64 -4.10
C SER A 71 -15.84 16.61 -4.99
N ASP A 72 -14.97 17.60 -4.84
CA ASP A 72 -13.81 17.81 -5.69
C ASP A 72 -12.70 16.81 -5.35
N VAL A 73 -12.44 16.59 -4.05
CA VAL A 73 -11.51 15.55 -3.57
C VAL A 73 -11.96 14.16 -4.04
N LEU A 74 -13.24 13.83 -3.88
CA LEU A 74 -13.78 12.54 -4.31
C LEU A 74 -13.74 12.35 -5.82
N ALA A 75 -14.08 13.38 -6.60
CA ALA A 75 -14.03 13.32 -8.06
C ALA A 75 -12.58 13.15 -8.56
N LEU A 76 -11.63 13.88 -7.96
CA LEU A 76 -10.22 13.79 -8.30
C LEU A 76 -9.64 12.41 -7.94
N ALA A 77 -9.91 11.91 -6.73
CA ALA A 77 -9.47 10.58 -6.31
C ALA A 77 -10.03 9.46 -7.20
N ARG A 78 -11.31 9.55 -7.61
CA ARG A 78 -11.91 8.62 -8.59
C ARG A 78 -11.20 8.67 -9.93
N GLY A 79 -10.96 9.88 -10.47
CA GLY A 79 -10.23 10.05 -11.72
C GLY A 79 -8.82 9.47 -11.68
N ILE A 80 -8.08 9.72 -10.59
CA ILE A 80 -6.75 9.12 -10.36
C ILE A 80 -6.84 7.59 -10.38
N TYR A 81 -7.80 7.03 -9.64
CA TYR A 81 -7.95 5.59 -9.49
C TYR A 81 -8.35 4.89 -10.80
N ASP A 82 -9.37 5.41 -11.49
CA ASP A 82 -9.96 4.79 -12.68
C ASP A 82 -9.07 4.94 -13.91
N GLU A 83 -8.45 6.12 -14.09
CA GLU A 83 -7.55 6.40 -15.22
C GLU A 83 -6.09 5.98 -14.95
N ARG A 84 -5.77 5.61 -13.70
CA ARG A 84 -4.38 5.36 -13.23
C ARG A 84 -3.48 6.58 -13.42
N ALA A 85 -4.05 7.79 -13.33
CA ALA A 85 -3.37 9.07 -13.51
C ALA A 85 -2.68 9.53 -12.22
N PHE A 86 -1.73 8.71 -11.74
CA PHE A 86 -1.03 8.95 -10.46
C PHE A 86 -0.06 10.15 -10.48
N ASP A 87 0.21 10.72 -11.66
CA ASP A 87 0.89 12.00 -11.82
C ASP A 87 0.08 13.17 -11.20
N ARG A 88 -1.22 12.99 -10.99
CA ARG A 88 -2.11 13.99 -10.36
C ARG A 88 -2.15 13.91 -8.83
N MET A 89 -1.35 13.04 -8.20
CA MET A 89 -1.30 12.90 -6.74
C MET A 89 -0.95 14.20 -5.99
N PRO A 90 -0.02 15.05 -6.47
CA PRO A 90 0.21 16.35 -5.84
C PRO A 90 -1.01 17.27 -5.87
N ILE A 91 -1.84 17.20 -6.92
CA ILE A 91 -3.09 17.96 -7.02
C ILE A 91 -4.11 17.46 -5.99
N LEU A 92 -4.14 16.14 -5.74
CA LEU A 92 -4.96 15.56 -4.67
C LEU A 92 -4.50 16.05 -3.29
N ALA A 93 -3.19 16.20 -3.07
CA ALA A 93 -2.65 16.76 -1.82
C ALA A 93 -3.18 18.17 -1.57
N ASP A 94 -3.15 19.02 -2.58
CA ASP A 94 -3.61 20.41 -2.48
C ASP A 94 -5.12 20.48 -2.23
N ALA A 95 -5.92 19.66 -2.95
CA ALA A 95 -7.35 19.58 -2.72
C ALA A 95 -7.71 19.07 -1.31
N LEU A 96 -6.95 18.10 -0.78
CA LEU A 96 -7.11 17.62 0.60
C LEU A 96 -6.75 18.70 1.61
N GLN A 97 -5.67 19.45 1.38
CA GLN A 97 -5.26 20.53 2.25
C GLN A 97 -6.30 21.67 2.27
N ASP A 98 -6.84 22.03 1.12
CA ASP A 98 -7.93 23.02 0.99
C ASP A 98 -9.22 22.56 1.71
N ALA A 99 -9.46 21.25 1.73
CA ALA A 99 -10.56 20.64 2.49
C ALA A 99 -10.28 20.51 4.00
N GLY A 100 -9.14 21.01 4.49
CA GLY A 100 -8.78 21.03 5.91
C GLY A 100 -7.95 19.83 6.39
N CYS A 101 -7.33 19.05 5.49
CA CYS A 101 -6.37 18.02 5.88
C CYS A 101 -5.05 18.65 6.35
N ASP A 102 -4.67 18.36 7.59
CA ASP A 102 -3.40 18.77 8.21
C ASP A 102 -2.46 17.58 8.48
N SER A 103 -2.85 16.37 8.07
CA SER A 103 -2.05 15.17 8.25
C SER A 103 -0.81 15.19 7.36
N ALA A 104 0.36 15.40 7.98
CA ALA A 104 1.64 15.35 7.28
C ALA A 104 1.84 14.01 6.54
N ASP A 105 1.46 12.89 7.17
CA ASP A 105 1.60 11.56 6.56
C ASP A 105 0.81 11.44 5.23
N VAL A 106 -0.41 12.01 5.17
CA VAL A 106 -1.24 12.05 3.95
C VAL A 106 -0.63 12.98 2.90
N LEU A 107 -0.34 14.22 3.30
CA LEU A 107 0.11 15.27 2.38
C LEU A 107 1.50 14.97 1.80
N ASP A 108 2.43 14.49 2.64
CA ASP A 108 3.79 14.14 2.23
C ASP A 108 3.78 12.90 1.34
N HIS A 109 2.91 11.93 1.59
CA HIS A 109 2.75 10.77 0.72
C HIS A 109 2.29 11.19 -0.69
N CYS A 110 1.24 12.01 -0.79
CA CYS A 110 0.72 12.48 -2.09
C CYS A 110 1.71 13.36 -2.87
N ARG A 111 2.56 14.12 -2.16
CA ARG A 111 3.61 14.96 -2.77
C ARG A 111 4.90 14.20 -3.02
N GLY A 112 5.02 13.00 -2.46
CA GLY A 112 6.18 12.14 -2.61
C GLY A 112 6.38 11.75 -4.09
N PRO A 113 7.63 11.42 -4.49
CA PRO A 113 7.93 11.04 -5.87
C PRO A 113 7.35 9.68 -6.29
N GLY A 114 6.61 8.99 -5.43
CA GLY A 114 6.13 7.64 -5.66
C GLY A 114 7.24 6.57 -5.65
N PRO A 115 6.94 5.35 -6.11
CA PRO A 115 5.80 4.98 -6.96
C PRO A 115 4.44 5.09 -6.26
N HIS A 116 3.42 5.49 -7.03
CA HIS A 116 2.01 5.33 -6.68
C HIS A 116 1.39 4.30 -7.62
N VAL A 117 0.62 3.37 -7.06
CA VAL A 117 -0.02 2.29 -7.78
C VAL A 117 -1.48 2.18 -7.39
N ARG A 118 -2.22 1.35 -8.12
CA ARG A 118 -3.59 1.01 -7.73
C ARG A 118 -3.52 0.26 -6.40
N GLY A 119 -4.24 0.76 -5.39
CA GLY A 119 -4.06 0.34 -4.01
C GLY A 119 -3.40 1.40 -3.13
N CYS A 120 -2.95 2.54 -3.71
CA CYS A 120 -2.42 3.68 -2.96
C CYS A 120 -3.32 4.01 -1.76
N TRP A 121 -2.74 3.92 -0.57
CA TRP A 121 -3.50 3.94 0.68
C TRP A 121 -4.27 5.25 0.87
N VAL A 122 -3.75 6.40 0.42
CA VAL A 122 -4.48 7.69 0.51
C VAL A 122 -5.69 7.70 -0.41
N VAL A 123 -5.53 7.22 -1.66
CA VAL A 123 -6.64 7.18 -2.62
C VAL A 123 -7.71 6.21 -2.14
N ASP A 124 -7.32 5.04 -1.66
CA ASP A 124 -8.28 4.05 -1.14
C ASP A 124 -8.93 4.53 0.17
N LEU A 125 -8.22 5.27 1.02
CA LEU A 125 -8.78 5.92 2.21
C LEU A 125 -9.89 6.92 1.82
N VAL A 126 -9.62 7.80 0.85
CA VAL A 126 -10.58 8.81 0.36
C VAL A 126 -11.79 8.14 -0.30
N LEU A 127 -11.58 7.02 -1.01
CA LEU A 127 -12.65 6.30 -1.70
C LEU A 127 -13.37 5.26 -0.83
N GLY A 128 -12.93 5.03 0.40
CA GLY A 128 -13.48 4.00 1.30
C GLY A 128 -13.27 2.58 0.78
N LYS A 129 -12.12 2.30 0.15
CA LYS A 129 -11.78 1.02 -0.49
C LYS A 129 -10.85 0.11 0.34
N GLY A 130 -10.57 0.47 1.61
CA GLY A 130 -9.70 -0.26 2.53
C GLY A 130 -10.42 -1.07 3.60
#